data_AF-A0AA49FMK1-F1
#
_entry.id   AF-A0AA49FMK1-F1
#
_cell.length_a   1.000
_cell.length_b   1.000
_cell.length_c   1.000
_cell.angle_alpha   90.00
_cell.angle_beta   90.00
_cell.angle_gamma   90.00
#
_symmetry.space_group_name_H-M   'P 1'
#
loop_
_entity.id
_entity.type
_entity.pdbx_description
1 polymer ?
#
loop_
_entity_poly.entity_id
_entity_poly.type
_entity_poly.pdbx_seq_one_letter_code
_entity_poly.pdbx_strand_id
1 'polypeptide(L)'
;MWCVGRLTEEYRQRMYDLLDLYARPFRSREPVVCLDEKSKQLLKDSRQPLPIKPGTPVRLDYEYVRGGTCNLFVAVEPKGG
;
A
#
# COMPACT_ATOMS: atom_id res chain seq x y z
N MET A 1 -10.64 -8.44 -5.15
CA MET A 1 -10.95 -9.32 -4.00
C MET A 1 -9.93 -10.45 -4.03
N TRP A 2 -9.04 -10.51 -3.06
CA TRP A 2 -8.07 -11.61 -2.97
C TRP A 2 -8.81 -12.83 -2.43
N CYS A 3 -9.10 -13.79 -3.30
CA CYS A 3 -9.64 -15.07 -2.87
C CYS A 3 -8.46 -15.93 -2.40
N VAL A 4 -8.39 -16.22 -1.11
CA VAL A 4 -7.51 -17.28 -0.61
C VAL A 4 -8.08 -18.59 -1.17
N GLY A 5 -7.33 -19.24 -2.08
CA GLY A 5 -7.83 -20.38 -2.85
C GLY A 5 -8.27 -21.55 -1.98
N ARG A 6 -7.33 -22.38 -1.53
CA ARG A 6 -7.59 -23.52 -0.64
C ARG A 6 -6.70 -23.44 0.59
N LEU A 7 -7.30 -23.50 1.77
CA LEU A 7 -6.57 -23.56 3.04
C LEU A 7 -6.03 -24.99 3.25
N THR A 8 -4.86 -25.26 2.71
CA THR A 8 -4.13 -26.51 2.95
C THR A 8 -3.50 -26.51 4.35
N GLU A 9 -3.04 -27.67 4.82
CA GLU A 9 -2.29 -27.76 6.07
C GLU A 9 -1.02 -26.90 6.03
N GLU A 10 -0.27 -26.99 4.93
CA GLU A 10 0.92 -26.18 4.70
C GLU A 10 0.63 -24.67 4.77
N TYR A 11 -0.48 -24.22 4.17
CA TYR A 11 -0.89 -22.82 4.24
C TYR A 11 -1.14 -22.40 5.69
N ARG A 12 -1.86 -23.22 6.46
CA ARG A 12 -2.16 -22.94 7.88
C ARG A 12 -0.88 -22.86 8.69
N GLN A 13 0.04 -23.82 8.53
CA GLN A 13 1.31 -23.80 9.24
C GLN A 13 2.08 -22.50 8.98
N ARG A 14 2.27 -22.13 7.70
CA ARG A 14 2.98 -20.90 7.34
C ARG A 14 2.29 -19.63 7.85
N MET A 15 0.97 -19.60 7.84
CA MET A 15 0.19 -18.49 8.38
C MET A 15 0.42 -18.37 9.90
N TYR A 16 0.37 -19.47 10.66
CA TYR A 16 0.64 -19.45 12.09
C TYR A 16 2.09 -19.07 12.41
N ASP A 17 3.07 -19.60 11.68
CA ASP A 17 4.48 -19.21 11.85
C ASP A 17 4.68 -17.70 11.68
N LEU A 18 3.97 -17.09 10.72
CA LEU A 18 3.99 -15.65 10.50
C LEU A 18 3.31 -14.92 11.67
N LEU A 19 2.13 -15.34 12.11
CA LEU A 19 1.46 -14.74 13.26
C LEU A 19 2.33 -14.80 14.53
N ASP A 20 3.00 -15.93 14.78
CA ASP A 20 3.92 -16.10 15.90
C ASP A 20 5.11 -15.15 15.81
N LEU A 21 5.68 -14.95 14.61
CA LEU A 21 6.73 -13.95 14.38
C LEU A 21 6.26 -12.55 14.74
N TYR A 22 5.07 -12.14 14.28
CA TYR A 22 4.49 -10.83 14.59
C TYR A 22 4.06 -10.70 16.06
N ALA A 23 3.79 -11.79 16.78
CA ALA A 23 3.44 -11.77 18.20
C ALA A 23 4.65 -11.51 19.11
N ARG A 24 5.88 -11.82 18.67
CA ARG A 24 7.11 -11.67 19.49
C ARG A 24 7.27 -10.26 20.06
N PRO A 25 7.70 -10.08 21.31
CA PRO A 25 8.00 -8.76 21.86
C PRO A 25 8.99 -7.98 21.00
N PHE A 26 8.91 -6.65 21.02
CA PHE A 26 9.87 -5.80 20.33
C PHE A 26 11.30 -6.08 20.82
N ARG A 27 12.24 -6.20 19.87
CA ARG A 27 13.64 -6.44 20.15
C ARG A 27 14.51 -5.64 19.18
N SER A 28 15.13 -4.57 19.68
CA SER A 28 15.93 -3.64 18.86
C SER A 28 17.12 -4.28 18.13
N ARG A 29 17.64 -5.41 18.63
CA ARG A 29 18.73 -6.16 17.98
C ARG A 29 18.24 -7.12 16.89
N GLU A 30 16.94 -7.40 16.84
CA GLU A 30 16.30 -8.32 15.90
C GLU A 30 14.96 -7.72 15.44
N PRO A 31 14.98 -6.60 14.69
CA PRO A 31 13.78 -5.91 14.26
C PRO A 31 13.02 -6.76 13.23
N VAL A 32 11.69 -6.77 13.34
CA VAL A 32 10.81 -7.34 12.30
C VAL A 32 10.48 -6.24 11.32
N VAL A 33 10.98 -6.35 10.09
CA VAL A 33 10.76 -5.34 9.04
C VAL A 33 9.84 -5.93 7.97
N CYS A 34 8.72 -5.25 7.73
CA CYS A 34 7.82 -5.51 6.62
C CYS A 34 8.33 -4.75 5.39
N LEU A 35 8.60 -5.45 4.29
CA LEU A 35 8.90 -4.83 2.99
C LEU A 35 7.75 -5.12 2.05
N ASP A 36 7.25 -4.10 1.36
CA ASP A 36 6.26 -4.26 0.31
C ASP A 36 6.59 -3.37 -0.88
N GLU A 37 6.08 -3.76 -2.04
CA GLU A 37 6.15 -2.97 -3.26
C GLU A 37 4.76 -2.64 -3.80
N LYS A 38 4.65 -1.48 -4.45
CA LYS A 38 3.44 -1.09 -5.15
C LYS A 38 3.76 -0.43 -6.47
N SER A 39 3.24 -1.00 -7.55
CA SER A 39 3.20 -0.30 -8.84
C SER A 39 2.23 0.87 -8.75
N LYS A 40 2.76 2.09 -8.89
CA LYS A 40 2.00 3.34 -8.87
C LYS A 40 1.91 3.90 -10.28
N GLN A 41 0.69 4.09 -10.75
CA GLN A 41 0.44 4.82 -11.99
C GLN A 41 0.67 6.31 -11.75
N LEU A 42 1.44 6.92 -12.65
CA LEU A 42 1.65 8.35 -12.69
C LEU A 42 0.55 8.96 -13.56
N LEU A 43 -0.31 9.77 -12.96
CA LEU A 43 -1.45 10.37 -13.64
C LEU A 43 -1.26 11.89 -13.73
N LYS A 44 -1.65 12.46 -14.86
CA LYS A 44 -1.72 13.91 -15.08
C LYS A 44 -3.16 14.29 -15.44
N ASP A 45 -3.55 15.50 -15.10
CA ASP A 45 -4.84 16.04 -15.53
C ASP A 45 -4.91 16.10 -17.05
N SER A 46 -6.03 15.67 -17.64
CA SER A 46 -6.24 15.79 -19.09
C SER A 46 -6.49 17.25 -19.50
N ARG A 47 -6.98 18.08 -18.57
CA ARG A 47 -7.38 19.47 -18.79
C ARG A 47 -7.06 20.30 -17.56
N GLN A 48 -6.86 21.61 -17.74
CA GLN A 48 -6.62 22.49 -16.61
C GLN A 48 -7.88 22.63 -15.73
N PRO A 49 -7.75 22.60 -14.39
CA PRO A 49 -8.85 22.87 -13.48
C PRO A 49 -9.45 24.25 -13.72
N LEU A 50 -10.77 24.36 -13.57
CA LEU A 50 -11.47 25.65 -13.68
C LEU A 50 -11.10 26.56 -12.49
N PRO A 51 -11.04 27.89 -12.68
CA PRO A 51 -10.83 28.83 -11.59
C PRO A 51 -11.90 28.67 -10.50
N ILE A 52 -11.46 28.59 -9.25
CA ILE A 52 -12.34 28.49 -8.08
C ILE A 52 -13.05 29.84 -7.90
N LYS A 53 -14.37 29.81 -7.68
CA LYS A 53 -15.16 30.97 -7.27
C LYS A 53 -15.38 30.93 -5.75
N PRO A 54 -15.44 32.08 -5.05
CA PRO A 54 -15.79 32.14 -3.64
C PRO A 54 -17.09 31.36 -3.36
N GLY A 55 -17.09 30.54 -2.31
CA GLY A 55 -18.23 29.71 -1.92
C GLY A 55 -18.46 28.45 -2.78
N THR A 56 -17.58 28.14 -3.74
CA THR A 56 -17.69 26.91 -4.55
C THR A 56 -16.51 25.96 -4.28
N PRO A 57 -16.74 24.66 -4.07
CA PRO A 57 -15.65 23.70 -3.92
C PRO A 57 -14.88 23.48 -5.23
N VAL A 58 -13.63 23.06 -5.11
CA VAL A 58 -12.78 22.68 -6.26
C VAL A 58 -13.44 21.54 -7.03
N ARG A 59 -13.47 21.65 -8.36
CA ARG A 59 -13.95 20.60 -9.26
C ARG A 59 -12.79 20.12 -10.11
N LEU A 60 -12.49 18.83 -10.02
CA LEU A 60 -11.49 18.16 -10.83
C LEU A 60 -12.20 17.30 -11.87
N ASP A 61 -11.69 17.32 -13.10
CA ASP A 61 -12.16 16.42 -14.15
C ASP A 61 -11.73 14.98 -13.79
N TYR A 62 -12.54 14.00 -14.16
CA TYR A 62 -12.23 12.58 -13.92
C TYR A 62 -11.32 12.00 -15.02
N GLU A 63 -11.23 12.66 -16.17
CA GLU A 63 -10.32 12.28 -17.25
C GLU A 63 -8.86 12.54 -16.86
N TYR A 64 -7.97 11.60 -17.21
CA TYR A 64 -6.55 11.70 -16.91
C TYR A 64 -5.69 11.16 -18.05
N VAL A 65 -4.45 11.64 -18.11
CA VAL A 65 -3.41 11.15 -19.01
C VAL A 65 -2.48 10.22 -18.23
N ARG A 66 -2.24 9.02 -18.76
CA ARG A 66 -1.28 8.05 -18.19
C ARG A 66 0.15 8.50 -18.51
N GLY A 67 0.93 8.78 -17.47
CA GLY A 67 2.35 9.14 -17.54
C GLY A 67 3.30 7.97 -17.30
N GLY A 68 2.83 6.74 -17.44
CA GLY A 68 3.58 5.52 -17.12
C GLY A 68 3.36 5.03 -15.68
N THR A 69 4.29 4.19 -15.21
CA THR A 69 4.27 3.57 -13.88
C THR A 69 5.62 3.72 -13.19
N CYS A 70 5.61 3.81 -11.88
CA CYS A 70 6.80 3.67 -11.04
C CYS A 70 6.56 2.58 -9.99
N ASN A 71 7.65 1.99 -9.49
CA ASN A 71 7.59 1.06 -8.37
C ASN A 71 7.91 1.82 -7.08
N LEU A 72 6.98 1.74 -6.12
CA LEU A 72 7.20 2.22 -4.77
C LEU A 72 7.66 1.04 -3.93
N PHE A 73 8.73 1.22 -3.18
CA PHE A 73 9.21 0.25 -2.20
C PHE A 73 9.12 0.89 -0.82
N VAL A 74 8.56 0.17 0.15
CA VAL A 74 8.41 0.68 1.51
C VAL A 74 8.80 -0.42 2.49
N ALA A 75 9.71 -0.09 3.39
CA ALA A 75 10.08 -0.90 4.53
C ALA A 75 9.56 -0.23 5.81
N VAL A 76 8.88 -0.99 6.67
CA VAL A 76 8.34 -0.51 7.95
C VAL A 76 8.68 -1.51 9.05
N GLU A 77 9.15 -1.00 10.19
CA GLU A 77 9.21 -1.76 11.44
C GLU A 77 7.94 -1.45 12.26
N PRO A 78 6.91 -2.33 12.26
CA PRO A 78 5.61 -2.01 12.87
C PRO A 78 5.66 -1.84 14.39
N LYS A 79 6.74 -2.29 15.05
CA LYS A 79 6.93 -2.20 16.51
C LYS A 79 7.96 -1.16 16.94
N GLY A 80 8.63 -0.51 15.99
CA GLY A 80 9.71 0.46 16.24
C GLY A 80 9.24 1.85 16.68
N GLY A 81 8.00 2.21 16.33
CA GLY A 81 7.44 3.56 16.55
C GLY A 81 7.67 4.50 15.38
#